data_AF-T1IDN9-F1
#
_entry.id   AF-T1IDN9-F1
#
_cell.length_a   1.000
_cell.length_b   1.000
_cell.length_c   1.000
_cell.angle_alpha   90.00
_cell.angle_beta   90.00
_cell.angle_gamma   90.00
#
_symmetry.space_group_name_H-M   'P 1'
#
loop_
_entity.id
_entity.type
_entity.pdbx_description
1 polymer ?
#
loop_
_entity_poly.entity_id
_entity_poly.type
_entity_poly.pdbx_seq_one_letter_code
_entity_poly.pdbx_strand_id
1 'polypeptide(L)'
;MTDEEGNQLIISGPPQAPFDTNICLQELLLTTLRKHNVKSIAQVEVETSRELTYGHLIRECLSVVQGLKAEGVGEGTVMAVISFNSQEAHVITLAGFFLGATMTPIDPSLTPVNHFGKRKYWGELSFTSDISYS
;
A
#
# COMPACT_ATOMS: atom_id res chain seq x y z
N MET A 1 -15.04 -6.08 -32.69
CA MET A 1 -15.48 -5.00 -33.59
C MET A 1 -14.48 -4.97 -34.72
N THR A 2 -14.90 -5.20 -35.96
CA THR A 2 -14.05 -5.14 -37.16
C THR A 2 -14.42 -3.88 -37.94
N ASP A 3 -13.49 -3.32 -38.71
CA ASP A 3 -13.82 -2.24 -39.64
C ASP A 3 -14.63 -2.75 -40.85
N GLU A 4 -15.01 -1.85 -41.75
CA GLU A 4 -15.78 -2.17 -42.97
C GLU A 4 -15.03 -3.12 -43.93
N GLU A 5 -13.71 -3.27 -43.76
CA GLU A 5 -12.84 -4.12 -44.56
C GLU A 5 -12.56 -5.47 -43.88
N GLY A 6 -13.11 -5.70 -42.69
CA GLY A 6 -12.97 -6.95 -41.93
C GLY A 6 -11.71 -7.04 -41.07
N ASN A 7 -10.94 -5.95 -40.91
CA ASN A 7 -9.75 -5.94 -40.07
C ASN A 7 -10.13 -5.82 -38.59
N GLN A 8 -9.34 -6.46 -37.74
CA GLN A 8 -9.52 -6.40 -36.29
C GLN A 8 -9.14 -5.01 -35.79
N LEU A 9 -10.08 -4.29 -35.17
CA LEU A 9 -9.80 -2.99 -34.54
C LEU A 9 -9.00 -3.22 -33.25
N ILE A 10 -7.68 -3.07 -33.34
CA ILE A 10 -6.77 -3.05 -32.18
C ILE A 10 -6.56 -1.59 -31.78
N ILE A 11 -7.16 -1.19 -30.66
CA ILE A 11 -6.92 0.13 -30.07
C ILE A 11 -5.75 0.00 -29.10
N SER A 12 -4.60 0.50 -29.51
CA SER A 12 -3.39 0.59 -28.67
C SER A 12 -3.25 2.00 -28.08
N GLY A 13 -2.78 2.07 -26.84
CA GLY A 13 -2.41 3.34 -26.22
C GLY A 13 -1.23 4.01 -26.93
N PRO A 14 -0.96 5.30 -26.65
CA PRO A 14 0.19 5.99 -27.20
C PRO A 14 1.51 5.33 -26.72
N PRO A 15 2.62 5.47 -27.48
CA PRO A 15 3.93 5.01 -27.03
C PRO A 15 4.28 5.59 -25.66
N GLN A 16 4.57 4.73 -24.69
CA GLN A 16 5.07 5.13 -23.38
C GLN A 16 6.60 5.22 -23.41
N ALA A 17 7.16 6.08 -22.54
CA ALA A 17 8.59 6.11 -22.33
C ALA A 17 9.08 4.73 -21.82
N PRO A 18 10.25 4.25 -22.28
CA PRO A 18 10.78 2.98 -21.81
C PRO A 18 11.03 3.04 -20.30
N PHE A 19 10.53 2.02 -19.58
CA PHE A 19 10.80 1.80 -18.17
C PHE A 19 11.52 0.45 -18.02
N ASP A 20 12.35 0.33 -16.99
CA ASP A 20 13.02 -0.92 -16.68
C ASP A 20 11.99 -1.95 -16.20
N THR A 21 11.85 -3.06 -16.93
CA THR A 21 10.92 -4.14 -16.60
C THR A 21 11.53 -5.18 -15.65
N ASN A 22 12.83 -5.08 -15.35
CA ASN A 22 13.51 -5.99 -14.41
C ASN A 22 13.54 -5.46 -12.97
N ILE A 23 12.98 -4.27 -12.70
CA ILE A 23 12.90 -3.71 -11.36
C ILE A 23 11.64 -4.21 -10.64
N CYS A 24 11.80 -4.66 -9.41
CA CYS A 24 10.67 -5.04 -8.57
C CYS A 24 9.94 -3.79 -8.04
N LEU A 25 8.63 -3.89 -7.81
CA LEU A 25 7.81 -2.77 -7.32
C LEU A 25 8.37 -2.17 -6.02
N GLN A 26 8.85 -2.99 -5.08
CA GLN A 26 9.43 -2.49 -3.83
C GLN A 26 10.67 -1.61 -4.05
N GLU A 27 11.53 -2.00 -4.99
CA GLU A 27 12.76 -1.28 -5.31
C GLU A 27 12.43 0.03 -6.03
N LEU A 28 11.45 -0.01 -6.95
CA LEU A 28 10.94 1.17 -7.63
C LEU A 28 10.36 2.18 -6.64
N LEU A 29 9.49 1.73 -5.72
CA LEU A 29 8.88 2.58 -4.71
C LEU A 29 9.92 3.18 -3.77
N LEU A 30 10.77 2.35 -3.16
CA LEU A 30 11.77 2.82 -2.20
C LEU A 30 12.78 3.78 -2.84
N THR A 31 13.23 3.47 -4.06
CA THR A 31 14.14 4.35 -4.82
C THR A 31 13.45 5.66 -5.19
N THR A 32 12.17 5.63 -5.56
CA THR A 32 11.41 6.84 -5.88
C THR A 32 11.22 7.72 -4.64
N LEU A 33 10.83 7.14 -3.50
CA LEU A 33 10.69 7.88 -2.24
C LEU A 33 12.01 8.53 -1.81
N ARG A 34 13.13 7.82 -1.97
CA ARG A 34 14.47 8.33 -1.62
C ARG A 34 14.99 9.45 -2.53
N LYS A 35 14.41 9.63 -3.73
CA LYS A 35 14.76 10.77 -4.61
C LYS A 35 14.23 12.10 -4.10
N HIS A 36 13.22 12.08 -3.23
CA HIS A 36 12.65 13.31 -2.66
C HIS A 36 13.49 13.84 -1.50
N ASN A 37 13.48 15.16 -1.32
CA ASN A 37 14.10 15.79 -0.17
C ASN A 37 13.35 15.36 1.11
N VAL A 38 14.10 14.93 2.12
CA VAL A 38 13.55 14.42 3.39
C VAL A 38 12.64 15.41 4.12
N LYS A 39 12.80 16.71 3.88
CA LYS A 39 11.97 17.78 4.47
C LYS A 39 10.74 18.13 3.64
N SER A 40 10.63 17.63 2.40
CA SER A 40 9.46 17.86 1.57
C SER A 40 8.27 17.06 2.11
N ILE A 41 7.09 17.67 2.03
CA ILE A 41 5.83 17.06 2.43
C ILE A 41 5.45 15.97 1.41
N ALA A 42 5.15 14.77 1.90
CA ALA A 42 4.66 13.65 1.11
C ALA A 42 3.13 13.56 1.19
N GLN A 43 2.56 13.77 2.37
CA GLN A 43 1.12 13.73 2.61
C GLN A 43 0.69 14.81 3.59
N VAL A 44 -0.54 15.29 3.41
CA VAL A 44 -1.24 16.18 4.35
C VAL A 44 -2.61 15.56 4.64
N GLU A 45 -2.90 15.36 5.92
CA GLU A 45 -4.21 14.90 6.38
C GLU A 45 -5.14 16.11 6.49
N VAL A 46 -6.27 16.08 5.77
CA VAL A 46 -7.15 17.27 5.64
C VAL A 46 -7.83 17.61 6.96
N GLU A 47 -8.29 16.61 7.71
CA GLU A 47 -9.07 16.82 8.93
C GLU A 47 -8.23 17.40 10.08
N THR A 48 -7.01 16.92 10.23
CA THR A 48 -6.10 17.29 11.33
C THR A 48 -5.07 18.35 10.92
N SER A 49 -4.95 18.63 9.62
CA SER A 49 -3.84 19.39 9.02
C SER A 49 -2.46 18.82 9.32
N ARG A 50 -2.37 17.53 9.68
CA ARG A 50 -1.10 16.87 9.99
C ARG A 50 -0.30 16.65 8.71
N GLU A 51 0.96 17.07 8.72
CA GLU A 51 1.87 16.86 7.61
C GLU A 51 2.82 15.69 7.88
N LEU A 52 3.00 14.84 6.88
CA LEU A 52 4.00 13.79 6.87
C LEU A 52 5.02 14.08 5.78
N THR A 53 6.28 14.26 6.18
CA THR A 53 7.39 14.47 5.24
C THR A 53 7.89 13.15 4.67
N TYR A 54 8.56 13.18 3.52
CA TYR A 54 9.21 11.99 2.95
C TYR A 54 10.20 11.34 3.93
N GLY A 55 10.93 12.14 4.71
CA GLY A 55 11.86 11.63 5.72
C GLY A 55 11.15 10.87 6.84
N HIS A 56 10.04 11.41 7.35
CA HIS A 56 9.22 10.73 8.37
C HIS A 56 8.54 9.48 7.81
N LEU A 57 7.93 9.57 6.62
CA LEU A 57 7.29 8.45 5.93
C LEU A 57 8.24 7.25 5.79
N ILE A 58 9.45 7.46 5.24
CA ILE A 58 10.42 6.37 5.06
C ILE A 58 10.83 5.79 6.42
N ARG A 59 11.06 6.64 7.42
CA ARG A 59 11.45 6.19 8.76
C ARG A 59 10.37 5.33 9.41
N GLU A 60 9.11 5.76 9.35
CA GLU A 60 7.98 5.02 9.91
C GLU A 60 7.78 3.69 9.17
N CYS A 61 7.81 3.69 7.83
CA CYS A 61 7.74 2.46 7.04
C CYS A 61 8.84 1.47 7.45
N LEU A 62 10.10 1.92 7.56
CA LEU A 62 11.20 1.04 7.95
C LEU A 62 11.10 0.55 9.41
N SER A 63 10.48 1.32 10.29
CA SER A 63 10.17 0.89 11.66
C SER A 63 9.12 -0.21 11.67
N VAL A 64 8.03 -0.04 10.90
CA VAL A 64 6.97 -1.05 10.76
C VAL A 64 7.50 -2.32 10.09
N VAL A 65 8.33 -2.19 9.05
CA VAL A 65 9.02 -3.32 8.40
C VAL A 65 9.79 -4.16 9.41
N GLN A 66 10.54 -3.53 10.33
CA GLN A 66 11.29 -4.27 11.35
C GLN A 66 10.36 -5.05 12.29
N GLY A 67 9.25 -4.43 12.73
CA GLY A 67 8.25 -5.09 13.56
C GLY A 67 7.58 -6.28 12.86
N LEU A 68 7.04 -6.05 11.66
CA LEU A 68 6.37 -7.10 10.88
C LEU A 68 7.31 -8.24 10.49
N LYS A 69 8.57 -7.94 10.17
CA LYS A 69 9.59 -8.97 9.91
C LYS A 69 9.86 -9.84 11.13
N ALA A 70 9.85 -9.26 12.33
CA ALA A 70 10.01 -10.03 13.57
C ALA A 70 8.83 -10.98 13.81
N GLU A 71 7.64 -10.61 13.35
CA GLU A 71 6.42 -11.45 13.36
C GLU A 71 6.36 -12.46 12.19
N GLY A 72 7.42 -12.55 11.36
CA GLY A 72 7.52 -13.52 10.27
C GLY A 72 6.81 -13.12 8.97
N VAL A 73 6.40 -11.85 8.84
CA VAL A 73 5.79 -11.33 7.62
C VAL A 73 6.86 -11.18 6.52
N GLY A 74 6.54 -11.65 5.32
CA GLY A 74 7.38 -11.52 4.15
C GLY A 74 6.71 -12.05 2.89
N GLU A 75 7.53 -12.48 1.93
CA GLU A 75 7.07 -13.14 0.72
C GLU A 75 6.13 -14.32 1.04
N GLY A 76 5.03 -14.42 0.28
CA GLY A 76 3.99 -15.44 0.50
C GLY A 76 3.03 -15.15 1.66
N THR A 77 3.26 -14.10 2.45
CA THR A 77 2.32 -13.63 3.48
C THR A 77 1.25 -12.75 2.84
N VAL A 78 0.00 -12.89 3.28
CA VAL A 78 -1.11 -12.00 2.89
C VAL A 78 -1.50 -11.14 4.08
N MET A 79 -1.46 -9.82 3.91
CA MET A 79 -1.84 -8.84 4.92
C MET A 79 -3.14 -8.13 4.54
N ALA A 80 -4.14 -8.22 5.41
CA ALA A 80 -5.34 -7.42 5.31
C ALA A 80 -5.15 -6.08 6.03
N VAL A 81 -5.54 -4.98 5.38
CA VAL A 81 -5.54 -3.64 6.00
C VAL A 81 -6.94 -3.08 5.92
N ILE A 82 -7.56 -2.88 7.09
CA ILE A 82 -8.87 -2.26 7.24
C ILE A 82 -8.64 -0.90 7.90
N SER A 83 -8.78 0.18 7.15
CA SER A 83 -8.61 1.54 7.67
C SER A 83 -9.36 2.53 6.80
N PHE A 84 -9.77 3.64 7.40
CA PHE A 84 -10.12 4.85 6.65
C PHE A 84 -8.87 5.45 6.02
N ASN A 85 -9.04 6.49 5.21
CA ASN A 85 -7.93 7.23 4.61
C ASN A 85 -7.12 7.95 5.70
N SER A 86 -6.03 7.33 6.12
CA SER A 86 -5.10 7.84 7.13
C SER A 86 -3.65 7.72 6.65
N GLN A 87 -2.75 8.48 7.24
CA GLN A 87 -1.31 8.38 6.93
C GLN A 87 -0.77 7.01 7.35
N GLU A 88 -1.25 6.47 8.48
CA GLU A 88 -0.88 5.17 9.03
C GLU A 88 -1.22 4.03 8.07
N ALA A 89 -2.39 4.09 7.40
CA ALA A 89 -2.77 3.10 6.39
C ALA A 89 -1.77 3.05 5.22
N HIS A 90 -1.27 4.22 4.80
CA HIS A 90 -0.27 4.31 3.75
C HIS A 90 1.09 3.78 4.22
N VAL A 91 1.51 4.10 5.44
CA VAL A 91 2.75 3.58 6.05
C VAL A 91 2.73 2.05 6.09
N ILE A 92 1.65 1.44 6.61
CA ILE A 92 1.51 -0.02 6.71
C ILE A 92 1.51 -0.66 5.33
N THR A 93 0.82 -0.05 4.36
CA THR A 93 0.75 -0.57 2.98
C THR A 93 2.12 -0.55 2.30
N LEU A 94 2.87 0.55 2.42
CA LEU A 94 4.23 0.65 1.88
C LEU A 94 5.19 -0.33 2.57
N ALA A 95 5.09 -0.47 3.90
CA ALA A 95 5.89 -1.43 4.66
C ALA A 95 5.63 -2.88 4.21
N GLY A 96 4.37 -3.24 3.96
CA GLY A 96 4.00 -4.55 3.41
C GLY A 96 4.60 -4.80 2.03
N PHE A 97 4.57 -3.81 1.14
CA PHE A 97 5.25 -3.91 -0.16
C PHE A 97 6.76 -4.08 -0.02
N PHE A 98 7.41 -3.36 0.90
CA PHE A 98 8.86 -3.49 1.14
C PHE A 98 9.26 -4.87 1.67
N LEU A 99 8.35 -5.58 2.34
CA LEU A 99 8.54 -6.96 2.79
C LEU A 99 8.24 -8.00 1.72
N GLY A 100 7.68 -7.62 0.57
CA GLY A 100 7.19 -8.54 -0.46
C GLY A 100 5.89 -9.25 -0.06
N ALA A 101 5.16 -8.72 0.92
CA ALA A 101 3.87 -9.26 1.33
C ALA A 101 2.78 -8.88 0.31
N THR A 102 1.78 -9.76 0.17
CA THR A 102 0.57 -9.49 -0.61
C THR A 102 -0.38 -8.63 0.20
N MET A 103 -0.75 -7.46 -0.31
CA MET A 103 -1.64 -6.52 0.39
C MET A 103 -3.09 -6.69 -0.05
N THR A 104 -4.00 -6.77 0.91
CA THR A 104 -5.46 -6.83 0.70
C THR A 104 -6.12 -5.67 1.45
N PRO A 105 -6.24 -4.48 0.84
CA PRO A 105 -6.99 -3.38 1.43
C PRO A 105 -8.49 -3.73 1.45
N ILE A 106 -9.14 -3.47 2.59
CA ILE A 106 -10.56 -3.75 2.81
C ILE A 106 -11.23 -2.45 3.24
N ASP A 107 -12.34 -2.13 2.57
CA ASP A 107 -13.13 -0.94 2.87
C ASP A 107 -13.76 -1.06 4.28
N PRO A 108 -13.47 -0.13 5.20
CA PRO A 108 -14.01 -0.16 6.56
C PRO A 108 -15.53 0.07 6.62
N SER A 109 -16.15 0.61 5.57
CA SER A 109 -17.60 0.82 5.48
C SER A 109 -18.37 -0.46 5.11
N LEU A 110 -17.67 -1.53 4.72
CA LEU A 110 -18.26 -2.84 4.53
C LEU A 110 -18.80 -3.32 5.89
N THR A 111 -20.12 -3.30 6.03
CA THR A 111 -20.82 -3.88 7.19
C THR A 111 -20.37 -5.34 7.33
N PRO A 112 -20.13 -5.87 8.55
CA PRO A 112 -19.70 -7.25 8.74
C PRO A 112 -20.89 -8.20 8.49
N VAL A 113 -21.33 -8.31 7.23
CA VAL A 113 -22.34 -9.27 6.81
C VAL A 113 -21.62 -10.57 6.46
N ASN A 114 -21.36 -11.38 7.49
CA ASN A 114 -21.16 -12.83 7.40
C ASN A 114 -20.05 -13.41 6.49
N HIS A 115 -19.13 -12.60 5.93
CA HIS A 115 -18.10 -13.10 4.99
C HIS A 115 -16.74 -13.46 5.60
N PHE A 116 -16.43 -13.04 6.83
CA PHE A 116 -15.30 -13.59 7.59
C PHE A 116 -15.66 -14.96 8.15
N GLY A 117 -15.90 -15.92 7.23
CA GLY A 117 -16.09 -17.31 7.57
C GLY A 117 -14.89 -17.77 8.39
N LYS A 118 -15.16 -18.26 9.60
CA LYS A 118 -14.20 -18.80 10.57
C LYS A 118 -13.18 -19.74 9.89
N ARG A 119 -12.05 -19.20 9.40
CA ARG A 119 -10.90 -19.98 8.96
C ARG A 119 -9.77 -19.74 9.94
N LYS A 120 -9.43 -20.84 10.62
CA LYS A 120 -8.63 -20.97 11.82
C LYS A 120 -7.11 -20.82 11.61
N TYR A 121 -6.68 -20.03 10.61
CA TYR A 121 -5.27 -19.98 10.16
C TYR A 121 -4.77 -18.57 9.83
N TRP A 122 -5.20 -17.54 10.56
CA TRP A 122 -4.67 -16.19 10.36
C TRP A 122 -4.09 -15.68 11.67
N GLY A 123 -2.78 -15.37 11.66
CA GLY A 123 -2.16 -14.56 12.71
C GLY A 123 -2.80 -13.17 12.65
N GLU A 124 -3.64 -12.86 13.62
CA GLU A 124 -4.40 -11.62 13.67
C GLU A 124 -3.49 -10.53 14.27
N LEU A 125 -2.86 -9.73 13.41
CA LEU A 125 -2.23 -8.46 13.79
C LEU A 125 -3.20 -7.33 13.45
N SER A 126 -4.14 -7.09 14.37
CA SER A 126 -5.02 -5.93 14.33
C SER A 126 -4.32 -4.76 15.01
N PHE A 127 -3.83 -3.79 14.23
CA PHE A 127 -3.46 -2.47 14.76
C PHE A 127 -4.71 -1.59 14.74
N THR A 128 -5.43 -1.55 15.86
CA THR A 128 -6.43 -0.51 16.10
C THR A 128 -5.73 0.69 16.70
N SER A 129 -5.61 1.80 15.95
CA SER A 129 -5.26 3.08 16.55
C SER A 129 -6.47 3.57 17.34
N ASP A 130 -6.58 3.17 18.60
CA ASP A 130 -7.51 3.76 19.56
C ASP A 130 -7.03 5.19 19.86
N ILE A 131 -7.44 6.16 19.04
CA ILE A 131 -7.31 7.57 19.37
C ILE A 131 -8.64 8.00 19.99
N SER A 132 -8.74 7.81 21.31
CA SER A 132 -9.80 8.43 22.12
C SER A 132 -9.52 9.94 22.21
N TYR A 133 -10.39 10.76 21.63
CA TYR A 133 -10.44 12.18 21.96
C TYR A 133 -11.27 12.33 23.24
N SER A 134 -10.60 12.74 24.32
CA SER A 134 -11.20 13.24 25.56
C SER A 134 -11.64 14.70 25.44
#